data_AF-A0A534U0K5-F1
#
_entry.id   AF-A0A534U0K5-F1
#
_cell.length_a   1.000
_cell.length_b   1.000
_cell.length_c   1.000
_cell.angle_alpha   90.00
_cell.angle_beta   90.00
_cell.angle_gamma   90.00
#
_symmetry.space_group_name_H-M   'P 1'
#
loop_
_entity.id
_entity.type
_entity.pdbx_description
1 polymer ?
#
loop_
_entity_poly.entity_id
_entity_poly.type
_entity_poly.pdbx_seq_one_letter_code
_entity_poly.pdbx_strand_id
1 'polypeptide(L)'
;MRVAIALILAVSVAAIVSVAGAAGPAEKASTTNLTGAPTDVIATVGPRKITRGELEDKVRAKLIELDNQRYEALRDGADEMVADELVKQEAKDRNMTVDALRKAEVTDKIAMPTDEEIQKVYDDNKAQLKGQTLDQVKPQIVQYLQGQRGQERLGKFIDELKAKHKTTVALKAPVIDVATAGRPERGGGVKAPVTIIEFSDYQCPFCKRAEDSVNKVMTTYGDKVRLVYRDYPLPMHSMARPASEAAACANAQGKFWEYHAKLFDNQTALQEDKLKQYAKDVGLDSAKFDECLAKKPHKEAIDKDIADGNKVGVNGTPAFFINGRMISGAQPFEKFKEIIDDEIAAKKTAS
;
A
#
# COMPACT_ATOMS: atom_id res chain seq x y z
N MET A 1 -12.43 4.48 10.09
CA MET A 1 -13.43 4.27 11.17
C MET A 1 -14.84 4.78 10.84
N ARG A 2 -15.03 5.81 9.99
CA ARG A 2 -16.32 6.50 9.76
C ARG A 2 -17.40 5.76 8.93
N VAL A 3 -17.11 4.58 8.37
CA VAL A 3 -18.01 3.90 7.39
C VAL A 3 -18.69 2.64 7.95
N ALA A 4 -18.12 2.00 8.98
CA ALA A 4 -18.52 0.64 9.37
C ALA A 4 -19.88 0.56 10.08
N ILE A 5 -20.29 1.58 10.85
CA ILE A 5 -21.55 1.53 11.63
C ILE A 5 -22.78 1.88 10.76
N ALA A 6 -22.63 2.73 9.76
CA ALA A 6 -23.71 3.02 8.81
C ALA A 6 -24.17 1.78 8.01
N LEU A 7 -23.29 0.79 7.81
CA LEU A 7 -23.65 -0.50 7.20
C LEU A 7 -24.46 -1.40 8.12
N ILE A 8 -24.34 -1.28 9.45
CA ILE A 8 -25.04 -2.13 10.42
C ILE A 8 -26.56 -1.88 10.40
N LEU A 9 -26.99 -0.66 10.05
CA LEU A 9 -28.42 -0.31 9.90
C LEU A 9 -29.01 -0.65 8.52
N ALA A 10 -28.20 -1.17 7.58
CA ALA A 10 -28.62 -1.53 6.22
C ALA A 10 -28.52 -3.04 5.90
N VAL A 11 -28.22 -3.89 6.89
CA VAL A 11 -28.21 -5.34 6.68
C VAL A 11 -29.64 -5.89 6.77
N SER A 12 -30.33 -5.83 5.64
CA SER A 12 -31.44 -6.74 5.34
C SER A 12 -30.95 -8.18 5.52
N VAL A 13 -31.66 -8.96 6.33
CA VAL A 13 -31.46 -10.40 6.50
C VAL A 13 -31.59 -11.06 5.12
N ALA A 14 -30.46 -11.36 4.48
CA ALA A 14 -30.43 -12.32 3.39
C ALA A 14 -30.47 -13.70 4.04
N ALA A 15 -31.67 -14.27 4.13
CA ALA A 15 -31.84 -15.68 4.44
C ALA A 15 -31.05 -16.50 3.42
N ILE A 16 -30.07 -17.28 3.91
CA ILE A 16 -29.41 -18.32 3.11
C ILE A 16 -30.46 -19.41 2.89
N VAL A 17 -31.18 -19.32 1.78
CA VAL A 17 -31.95 -20.45 1.25
C VAL A 17 -30.93 -21.41 0.65
N SER A 18 -30.74 -22.55 1.30
CA SER A 18 -30.00 -23.68 0.75
C SER A 18 -30.75 -24.22 -0.48
N VAL A 19 -30.42 -23.74 -1.66
CA VAL A 19 -30.80 -24.40 -2.91
C VAL A 19 -29.71 -25.41 -3.25
N ALA A 20 -29.97 -26.67 -2.95
CA ALA A 20 -29.24 -27.79 -3.52
C ALA A 20 -29.53 -27.84 -5.04
N GLY A 21 -28.77 -27.05 -5.82
CA GLY A 21 -28.75 -27.14 -7.27
C GLY A 21 -27.67 -28.14 -7.69
N ALA A 22 -28.08 -29.20 -8.38
CA ALA A 22 -27.16 -30.19 -8.96
C ALA A 22 -26.12 -29.49 -9.84
N ALA A 23 -24.84 -29.69 -9.53
CA ALA A 23 -23.73 -29.21 -10.33
C ALA A 23 -23.74 -29.92 -11.69
N GLY A 24 -24.16 -29.19 -12.73
CA GLY A 24 -23.83 -29.55 -14.11
C GLY A 24 -22.31 -29.50 -14.31
N PRO A 25 -21.75 -30.25 -15.29
CA PRO A 25 -20.31 -30.29 -15.50
C PRO A 25 -19.80 -28.87 -15.78
N ALA A 26 -18.80 -28.44 -15.00
CA ALA A 26 -18.13 -27.16 -15.20
C ALA A 26 -17.59 -27.10 -16.63
N GLU A 27 -18.24 -26.27 -17.45
CA GLU A 27 -17.78 -25.95 -18.78
C GLU A 27 -16.43 -25.24 -18.61
N LYS A 28 -15.34 -25.90 -19.02
CA LYS A 28 -14.00 -25.33 -18.97
C LYS A 28 -14.01 -24.07 -19.84
N ALA A 29 -14.03 -22.90 -19.19
CA ALA A 29 -13.79 -21.64 -19.87
C ALA A 29 -12.48 -21.78 -20.65
N SER A 30 -12.60 -21.78 -21.98
CA SER A 30 -11.47 -21.86 -22.90
C SER A 30 -10.61 -20.62 -22.67
N THR A 31 -9.48 -20.80 -21.99
CA THR A 31 -8.42 -19.78 -21.85
C THR A 31 -7.65 -19.72 -23.16
N THR A 32 -8.26 -19.10 -24.17
CA THR A 32 -7.66 -18.91 -25.47
C THR A 32 -6.35 -18.13 -25.31
N ASN A 33 -5.24 -18.77 -25.70
CA ASN A 33 -3.84 -18.35 -25.62
C ASN A 33 -3.59 -16.83 -25.59
N LEU A 34 -3.35 -16.28 -24.39
CA LEU A 34 -2.73 -14.95 -24.20
C LEU A 34 -1.22 -14.97 -24.51
N THR A 35 -0.66 -16.11 -24.91
CA THR A 35 0.77 -16.31 -25.14
C THR A 35 1.19 -15.90 -26.56
N GLY A 36 2.33 -15.22 -26.69
CA GLY A 36 3.00 -14.90 -27.96
C GLY A 36 4.27 -14.09 -27.72
N ALA A 37 5.16 -14.05 -28.72
CA ALA A 37 6.45 -13.37 -28.60
C ALA A 37 6.29 -11.84 -28.72
N PRO A 38 7.13 -11.02 -28.07
CA PRO A 38 7.08 -9.56 -28.21
C PRO A 38 7.20 -9.07 -29.66
N THR A 39 7.86 -9.84 -30.53
CA THR A 39 8.02 -9.53 -31.96
C THR A 39 6.81 -9.86 -32.81
N ASP A 40 5.82 -10.58 -32.28
CA ASP A 40 4.64 -10.98 -33.03
C ASP A 40 3.89 -9.74 -33.50
N VAL A 41 3.56 -9.69 -34.79
CA VAL A 41 2.78 -8.60 -35.37
C VAL A 41 1.32 -8.81 -34.99
N ILE A 42 0.78 -7.91 -34.19
CA ILE A 42 -0.62 -7.97 -33.73
C ILE A 42 -1.55 -7.14 -34.61
N ALA A 43 -1.01 -6.15 -35.32
CA ALA A 43 -1.78 -5.28 -36.21
C ALA A 43 -0.86 -4.61 -37.25
N THR A 44 -1.45 -4.16 -38.36
CA THR A 44 -0.74 -3.38 -39.38
C THR A 44 -1.52 -2.12 -39.75
N VAL A 45 -0.83 -0.99 -39.92
CA VAL A 45 -1.40 0.28 -40.41
C VAL A 45 -0.59 0.71 -41.63
N GLY A 46 -1.08 0.41 -42.84
CA GLY A 46 -0.29 0.52 -44.07
C GLY A 46 1.00 -0.33 -43.96
N PRO A 47 2.20 0.25 -44.12
CA PRO A 47 3.47 -0.48 -43.97
C PRO A 47 3.90 -0.70 -42.50
N ARG A 48 3.24 -0.05 -41.52
CA ARG A 48 3.63 -0.11 -40.11
C ARG A 48 3.11 -1.40 -39.45
N LYS A 49 4.00 -2.23 -38.92
CA LYS A 49 3.68 -3.46 -38.16
C LYS A 49 3.70 -3.25 -36.64
N ILE A 50 2.55 -3.10 -36.01
CA ILE A 50 2.45 -2.97 -34.54
C ILE A 50 2.73 -4.35 -33.93
N THR A 51 3.72 -4.40 -33.04
CA THR A 51 4.12 -5.63 -32.38
C THR A 51 3.42 -5.82 -31.04
N ARG A 52 3.38 -7.07 -30.55
CA ARG A 52 2.89 -7.40 -29.21
C ARG A 52 3.65 -6.64 -28.13
N GLY A 53 4.97 -6.55 -28.25
CA GLY A 53 5.81 -5.82 -27.30
C GLY A 53 5.42 -4.35 -27.19
N GLU A 54 5.09 -3.70 -28.31
CA GLU A 54 4.61 -2.31 -28.29
C GLU A 54 3.23 -2.17 -27.61
N LEU A 55 2.35 -3.14 -27.80
CA LEU A 55 1.07 -3.16 -27.08
C LEU A 55 1.30 -3.37 -25.58
N GLU A 56 2.12 -4.33 -25.20
CA GLU A 56 2.48 -4.61 -23.81
C GLU A 56 3.15 -3.41 -23.15
N ASP A 57 4.06 -2.73 -23.85
CA ASP A 57 4.65 -1.45 -23.42
C ASP A 57 3.58 -0.39 -23.21
N LYS A 58 2.62 -0.28 -24.13
CA LYS A 58 1.53 0.69 -24.07
C LYS A 58 0.60 0.45 -22.88
N VAL A 59 0.39 -0.81 -22.48
CA VAL A 59 -0.49 -1.19 -21.35
C VAL A 59 0.27 -1.65 -20.10
N ARG A 60 1.59 -1.47 -20.06
CA ARG A 60 2.50 -2.03 -19.03
C ARG A 60 2.05 -1.76 -17.60
N ALA A 61 1.67 -0.51 -17.31
CA ALA A 61 1.17 -0.13 -15.99
C ALA A 61 -0.06 -0.95 -15.57
N LYS A 62 -0.99 -1.18 -16.52
CA LYS A 62 -2.18 -1.99 -16.24
C LYS A 62 -1.84 -3.47 -16.08
N LEU A 63 -0.89 -4.00 -16.86
CA LEU A 63 -0.43 -5.38 -16.70
C LEU A 63 0.22 -5.60 -15.32
N ILE A 64 1.09 -4.69 -14.89
CA ILE A 64 1.70 -4.75 -13.55
C ILE A 64 0.63 -4.65 -12.45
N GLU A 65 -0.36 -3.76 -12.60
CA GLU A 65 -1.48 -3.66 -11.66
C GLU A 65 -2.26 -4.99 -11.57
N LEU A 66 -2.56 -5.62 -12.71
CA LEU A 66 -3.26 -6.90 -12.77
C LEU A 66 -2.44 -8.06 -12.19
N ASP A 67 -1.13 -8.08 -12.43
CA ASP A 67 -0.23 -9.08 -11.84
C ASP A 67 -0.15 -8.94 -10.32
N ASN A 68 -0.14 -7.71 -9.81
CA ASN A 68 -0.20 -7.44 -8.37
C ASN A 68 -1.55 -7.87 -7.78
N GLN A 69 -2.68 -7.53 -8.42
CA GLN A 69 -4.02 -7.97 -7.99
C GLN A 69 -4.13 -9.49 -7.98
N ARG A 70 -3.57 -10.16 -8.99
CA ARG A 70 -3.50 -11.62 -9.05
C ARG A 70 -2.67 -12.17 -7.91
N TYR A 71 -1.50 -11.58 -7.63
CA TYR A 71 -0.67 -11.99 -6.49
C TYR A 71 -1.39 -11.81 -5.16
N GLU A 72 -2.05 -10.67 -4.92
CA GLU A 72 -2.81 -10.41 -3.70
C GLU A 72 -3.93 -11.44 -3.51
N ALA A 73 -4.72 -11.72 -4.56
CA ALA A 73 -5.75 -12.75 -4.49
C ALA A 73 -5.19 -14.16 -4.18
N LEU A 74 -4.05 -14.51 -4.78
CA LEU A 74 -3.37 -15.78 -4.50
C LEU A 74 -2.78 -15.80 -3.08
N ARG A 75 -2.29 -14.67 -2.58
CA ARG A 75 -1.72 -14.52 -1.25
C ARG A 75 -2.80 -14.68 -0.18
N ASP A 76 -3.93 -14.00 -0.35
CA ASP A 76 -5.08 -14.09 0.54
C ASP A 76 -5.59 -15.54 0.60
N GLY A 77 -5.80 -16.16 -0.56
CA GLY A 77 -6.20 -17.57 -0.62
C GLY A 77 -5.20 -18.52 0.02
N ALA A 78 -3.89 -18.28 -0.15
CA ALA A 78 -2.86 -19.07 0.52
C ALA A 78 -2.87 -18.90 2.04
N ASP A 79 -3.08 -17.68 2.54
CA ASP A 79 -3.17 -17.40 3.97
C ASP A 79 -4.42 -18.04 4.60
N GLU A 80 -5.55 -18.03 3.91
CA GLU A 80 -6.77 -18.76 4.31
C GLU A 80 -6.53 -20.27 4.37
N MET A 81 -5.96 -20.86 3.32
CA MET A 81 -5.63 -22.29 3.28
C MET A 81 -4.69 -22.69 4.42
N VAL A 82 -3.67 -21.87 4.68
CA VAL A 82 -2.74 -22.07 5.78
C VAL A 82 -3.44 -22.01 7.14
N ALA A 83 -4.28 -20.99 7.36
CA ALA A 83 -5.01 -20.85 8.62
C ALA A 83 -5.92 -22.05 8.89
N ASP A 84 -6.64 -22.53 7.87
CA ASP A 84 -7.51 -23.69 7.99
C ASP A 84 -6.73 -24.97 8.31
N GLU A 85 -5.61 -25.23 7.63
CA GLU A 85 -4.77 -26.39 7.92
C GLU A 85 -4.14 -26.32 9.31
N LEU A 86 -3.72 -25.14 9.77
CA LEU A 86 -3.21 -24.93 11.12
C LEU A 86 -4.26 -25.25 12.19
N VAL A 87 -5.48 -24.77 12.01
CA VAL A 87 -6.58 -25.04 12.96
C VAL A 87 -6.96 -26.52 12.96
N LYS A 88 -7.00 -27.17 11.78
CA LYS A 88 -7.26 -28.62 11.68
C LYS A 88 -6.17 -29.43 12.38
N GLN A 89 -4.91 -29.08 12.17
CA GLN A 89 -3.77 -29.74 12.82
C GLN A 89 -3.84 -29.57 14.34
N GLU A 90 -4.08 -28.35 14.83
CA GLU A 90 -4.21 -28.10 16.27
C GLU A 90 -5.40 -28.83 16.90
N ALA A 91 -6.53 -28.89 16.21
CA ALA A 91 -7.71 -29.60 16.69
C ALA A 91 -7.41 -31.10 16.82
N LYS A 92 -6.71 -31.67 15.84
CA LYS A 92 -6.23 -33.06 15.89
C LYS A 92 -5.26 -33.29 17.04
N ASP A 93 -4.26 -32.43 17.21
CA ASP A 93 -3.26 -32.52 18.28
C ASP A 93 -3.91 -32.48 19.68
N ARG A 94 -5.04 -31.76 19.82
CA ARG A 94 -5.80 -31.62 21.06
C ARG A 94 -6.96 -32.61 21.21
N ASN A 95 -7.17 -33.51 20.25
CA ASN A 95 -8.33 -34.41 20.20
C ASN A 95 -9.67 -33.67 20.32
N MET A 96 -9.80 -32.53 19.65
CA MET A 96 -11.02 -31.70 19.60
C MET A 96 -11.57 -31.64 18.18
N THR A 97 -12.85 -31.28 18.03
CA THR A 97 -13.37 -30.82 16.73
C THR A 97 -12.86 -29.40 16.44
N VAL A 98 -12.82 -29.01 15.16
CA VAL A 98 -12.46 -27.64 14.77
C VAL A 98 -13.38 -26.61 15.44
N ASP A 99 -14.69 -26.87 15.51
CA ASP A 99 -15.64 -25.97 16.16
C ASP A 99 -15.42 -25.85 17.66
N ALA A 100 -15.14 -26.98 18.34
CA ALA A 100 -14.83 -26.96 19.77
C ALA A 100 -13.54 -26.18 20.05
N LEU A 101 -12.53 -26.32 19.18
CA LEU A 101 -11.28 -25.58 19.30
C LEU A 101 -11.51 -24.09 19.05
N ARG A 102 -12.20 -23.71 17.97
CA ARG A 102 -12.52 -22.31 17.67
C ARG A 102 -13.34 -21.67 18.79
N LYS A 103 -14.30 -22.40 19.37
CA LYS A 103 -15.05 -21.91 20.54
C LYS A 103 -14.12 -21.66 21.73
N ALA A 104 -13.29 -22.64 22.10
CA ALA A 104 -12.42 -22.55 23.27
C ALA A 104 -11.32 -21.48 23.11
N GLU A 105 -10.79 -21.31 21.91
CA GLU A 105 -9.67 -20.41 21.64
C GLU A 105 -10.09 -19.02 21.20
N VAL A 106 -11.27 -18.87 20.60
CA VAL A 106 -11.76 -17.59 20.12
C VAL A 106 -12.95 -17.15 20.96
N THR A 107 -14.11 -17.81 20.79
CA THR A 107 -15.39 -17.36 21.35
C THR A 107 -15.35 -17.19 22.87
N ASP A 108 -14.87 -18.19 23.61
CA ASP A 108 -14.85 -18.20 25.08
C ASP A 108 -13.83 -17.21 25.66
N LYS A 109 -12.92 -16.69 24.82
CA LYS A 109 -11.91 -15.68 25.18
C LYS A 109 -12.31 -14.25 24.79
N ILE A 110 -13.49 -14.04 24.19
CA ILE A 110 -14.00 -12.70 23.87
C ILE A 110 -14.54 -12.06 25.15
N ALA A 111 -13.87 -11.00 25.63
CA ALA A 111 -14.39 -10.19 26.72
C ALA A 111 -15.64 -9.40 26.28
N MET A 112 -16.56 -9.16 27.23
CA MET A 112 -17.71 -8.27 27.02
C MET A 112 -17.24 -6.81 26.90
N PRO A 113 -17.82 -6.01 25.99
CA PRO A 113 -17.56 -4.58 25.93
C PRO A 113 -18.00 -3.88 27.22
N THR A 114 -17.18 -2.94 27.70
CA THR A 114 -17.52 -2.10 28.86
C THR A 114 -18.54 -1.04 28.46
N ASP A 115 -19.31 -0.53 29.43
CA ASP A 115 -20.26 0.55 29.16
C ASP A 115 -19.57 1.80 28.60
N GLU A 116 -18.33 2.09 29.01
CA GLU A 116 -17.52 3.18 28.46
C GLU A 116 -17.20 3.00 26.97
N GLU A 117 -16.82 1.79 26.56
CA GLU A 117 -16.55 1.48 25.15
C GLU A 117 -17.82 1.57 24.31
N ILE A 118 -18.94 1.07 24.84
CA ILE A 118 -20.24 1.16 24.16
C ILE A 118 -20.66 2.62 24.01
N GLN A 119 -20.55 3.40 25.09
CA GLN A 119 -20.85 4.84 25.10
C GLN A 119 -19.97 5.58 24.09
N LYS A 120 -18.67 5.30 24.07
CA LYS A 120 -17.73 5.90 23.14
C LYS A 120 -18.12 5.61 21.68
N VAL A 121 -18.42 4.36 21.35
CA VAL A 121 -18.86 4.00 19.99
C VAL A 121 -20.16 4.71 19.63
N TYR A 122 -21.11 4.82 20.55
CA TYR A 122 -22.34 5.57 20.33
C TYR A 122 -22.06 7.05 20.06
N ASP A 123 -21.26 7.70 20.90
CA ASP A 123 -20.94 9.13 20.77
C ASP A 123 -20.19 9.43 19.47
N ASP A 124 -19.21 8.59 19.12
CA ASP A 124 -18.41 8.71 17.89
C ASP A 124 -19.30 8.57 16.62
N ASN A 125 -20.49 7.97 16.72
CA ASN A 125 -21.37 7.68 15.58
C ASN A 125 -22.76 8.34 15.67
N LYS A 126 -23.01 9.15 16.70
CA LYS A 126 -24.33 9.74 17.01
C LYS A 126 -24.98 10.45 15.82
N ALA A 127 -24.18 11.15 15.00
CA ALA A 127 -24.66 11.84 13.81
C ALA A 127 -25.24 10.89 12.73
N GLN A 128 -24.78 9.64 12.68
CA GLN A 128 -25.22 8.62 11.71
C GLN A 128 -26.45 7.84 12.20
N LEU A 129 -26.70 7.83 13.51
CA LEU A 129 -27.76 7.04 14.15
C LEU A 129 -29.16 7.66 14.01
N LYS A 130 -29.32 8.76 13.26
CA LYS A 130 -30.61 9.40 12.93
C LYS A 130 -31.54 9.61 14.15
N GLY A 131 -30.97 9.91 15.32
CA GLY A 131 -31.72 10.16 16.56
C GLY A 131 -32.06 8.92 17.39
N GLN A 132 -31.60 7.72 17.02
CA GLN A 132 -31.72 6.53 17.87
C GLN A 132 -30.96 6.72 19.19
N THR A 133 -31.54 6.24 20.30
CA THR A 133 -30.94 6.32 21.63
C THR A 133 -29.90 5.23 21.83
N LEU A 134 -29.01 5.40 22.81
CA LEU A 134 -28.02 4.39 23.19
C LEU A 134 -28.69 3.04 23.49
N ASP A 135 -29.78 3.04 24.26
CA ASP A 135 -30.49 1.81 24.61
C ASP A 135 -31.02 1.05 23.39
N GLN A 136 -31.48 1.77 22.37
CA GLN A 136 -31.97 1.18 21.12
C GLN A 136 -30.85 0.51 20.33
N VAL A 137 -29.63 1.05 20.41
CA VAL A 137 -28.50 0.57 19.60
C VAL A 137 -27.45 -0.24 20.37
N LYS A 138 -27.56 -0.30 21.71
CA LYS A 138 -26.63 -1.01 22.58
C LYS A 138 -26.39 -2.46 22.14
N PRO A 139 -27.40 -3.28 21.77
CA PRO A 139 -27.16 -4.64 21.31
C PRO A 139 -26.30 -4.72 20.05
N GLN A 140 -26.49 -3.80 19.10
CA GLN A 140 -25.73 -3.77 17.85
C GLN A 140 -24.29 -3.31 18.09
N ILE A 141 -24.08 -2.32 18.97
CA ILE A 141 -22.75 -1.88 19.38
C ILE A 141 -22.00 -3.01 20.09
N VAL A 142 -22.67 -3.73 20.99
CA VAL A 142 -22.09 -4.90 21.67
C VAL A 142 -21.68 -5.98 20.66
N GLN A 143 -22.59 -6.34 19.75
CA GLN A 143 -22.31 -7.33 18.70
C GLN A 143 -21.14 -6.89 17.80
N TYR A 144 -21.09 -5.62 17.42
CA TYR A 144 -20.00 -5.06 16.63
C TYR A 144 -18.65 -5.19 17.35
N LEU A 145 -18.58 -4.73 18.60
CA LEU A 145 -17.35 -4.78 19.40
C LEU A 145 -16.90 -6.22 19.67
N GLN A 146 -17.84 -7.13 19.98
CA GLN A 146 -17.53 -8.56 20.13
C GLN A 146 -17.06 -9.19 18.82
N GLY A 147 -17.66 -8.83 17.69
CA GLY A 147 -17.22 -9.27 16.36
C GLY A 147 -15.79 -8.83 16.07
N GLN A 148 -15.44 -7.57 16.34
CA GLN A 148 -14.07 -7.07 16.17
C GLN A 148 -13.07 -7.82 17.07
N ARG A 149 -13.40 -7.99 18.35
CA ARG A 149 -12.56 -8.74 19.30
C ARG A 149 -12.39 -10.20 18.90
N GLY A 150 -13.45 -10.82 18.36
CA GLY A 150 -13.40 -12.18 17.83
C GLY A 150 -12.44 -12.31 16.66
N GLN A 151 -12.48 -11.37 15.70
CA GLN A 151 -11.54 -11.34 14.57
C GLN A 151 -10.09 -11.13 15.04
N GLU A 152 -9.85 -10.19 15.97
CA GLU A 152 -8.51 -9.96 16.53
C GLU A 152 -7.98 -11.19 17.26
N ARG A 153 -8.82 -11.85 18.07
CA ARG A 153 -8.42 -13.07 18.78
C ARG A 153 -8.13 -14.21 17.82
N LEU A 154 -8.95 -14.39 16.79
CA LEU A 154 -8.70 -15.40 15.75
C LEU A 154 -7.36 -15.14 15.04
N GLY A 155 -7.08 -13.89 14.64
CA GLY A 155 -5.80 -13.52 14.03
C GLY A 155 -4.61 -13.88 14.93
N LYS A 156 -4.66 -13.48 16.22
CA LYS A 156 -3.62 -13.83 17.21
C LYS A 156 -3.46 -15.34 17.38
N PHE A 157 -4.56 -16.08 17.40
CA PHE A 157 -4.52 -17.54 17.50
C PHE A 157 -3.85 -18.16 16.27
N ILE A 158 -4.16 -17.69 15.06
CA ILE A 158 -3.47 -18.15 13.85
C ILE A 158 -1.98 -17.83 13.90
N ASP A 159 -1.58 -16.65 14.39
CA ASP A 159 -0.15 -16.30 14.54
C ASP A 159 0.56 -17.20 15.56
N GLU A 160 -0.08 -17.51 16.69
CA GLU A 160 0.39 -18.51 17.66
C GLU A 160 0.61 -19.88 17.00
N LEU A 161 -0.32 -20.32 16.16
CA LEU A 161 -0.21 -21.58 15.44
C LEU A 161 0.88 -21.55 14.36
N LYS A 162 1.03 -20.47 13.61
CA LYS A 162 2.11 -20.28 12.62
C LYS A 162 3.48 -20.42 13.30
N ALA A 163 3.63 -19.82 14.48
CA ALA A 163 4.85 -19.92 15.28
C ALA A 163 5.09 -21.34 15.80
N LYS A 164 4.04 -22.04 16.27
CA LYS A 164 4.11 -23.42 16.76
C LYS A 164 4.50 -24.41 15.65
N HIS A 165 3.92 -24.27 14.47
CA HIS A 165 3.98 -25.27 13.39
C HIS A 165 5.00 -24.95 12.27
N LYS A 166 5.84 -23.91 12.44
CA LYS A 166 6.89 -23.51 11.49
C LYS A 166 6.39 -23.41 10.04
N THR A 167 5.31 -22.66 9.85
CA THR A 167 4.65 -22.52 8.56
C THR A 167 5.48 -21.71 7.55
N THR A 168 5.52 -22.16 6.30
CA THR A 168 6.14 -21.43 5.19
C THR A 168 5.16 -21.26 4.05
N VAL A 169 5.12 -20.07 3.44
CA VAL A 169 4.38 -19.82 2.19
C VAL A 169 5.38 -19.49 1.09
N ALA A 170 5.46 -20.35 0.07
CA ALA A 170 6.42 -20.21 -1.04
C ALA A 170 5.85 -19.41 -2.23
N LEU A 171 4.91 -18.49 -1.99
CA LEU A 171 4.36 -17.61 -3.01
C LEU A 171 5.30 -16.40 -3.20
N LYS A 172 5.83 -16.22 -4.40
CA LYS A 172 6.75 -15.12 -4.71
C LYS A 172 5.97 -13.89 -5.18
N ALA A 173 6.24 -12.75 -4.56
CA ALA A 173 5.72 -11.47 -5.02
C ALA A 173 6.32 -11.08 -6.38
N PRO A 174 5.55 -10.42 -7.27
CA PRO A 174 6.10 -9.69 -8.39
C PRO A 174 7.09 -8.63 -7.88
N VAL A 175 8.30 -8.63 -8.44
CA VAL A 175 9.34 -7.65 -8.11
C VAL A 175 9.81 -6.96 -9.37
N ILE A 176 9.99 -5.65 -9.29
CA ILE A 176 10.47 -4.81 -10.38
C ILE A 176 11.74 -4.09 -9.92
N ASP A 177 12.80 -4.20 -10.70
CA ASP A 177 14.02 -3.44 -10.42
C ASP A 177 13.82 -1.97 -10.78
N VAL A 178 14.17 -1.10 -9.84
CA VAL A 178 14.02 0.35 -9.98
C VAL A 178 15.34 1.00 -9.56
N ALA A 179 15.98 1.69 -10.50
CA ALA A 179 17.25 2.35 -10.26
C ALA A 179 17.15 3.40 -9.13
N THR A 180 18.19 3.52 -8.30
CA THR A 180 18.24 4.51 -7.20
C THR A 180 19.38 5.51 -7.31
N ALA A 181 20.27 5.34 -8.28
CA ALA A 181 21.51 6.11 -8.36
C ALA A 181 21.25 7.61 -8.57
N GLY A 182 21.98 8.45 -7.82
CA GLY A 182 21.92 9.91 -7.95
C GLY A 182 20.57 10.51 -7.54
N ARG A 183 19.85 9.87 -6.61
CA ARG A 183 18.58 10.36 -6.07
C ARG A 183 18.70 10.66 -4.58
N PRO A 184 17.91 11.62 -4.05
CA PRO A 184 17.90 11.90 -2.63
C PRO A 184 17.49 10.67 -1.83
N GLU A 185 18.23 10.39 -0.76
CA GLU A 185 18.00 9.24 0.10
C GLU A 185 18.20 9.55 1.58
N ARG A 186 17.56 8.78 2.46
CA ARG A 186 17.75 8.82 3.92
C ARG A 186 17.52 7.46 4.58
N GLY A 187 17.94 7.31 5.83
CA GLY A 187 17.84 6.07 6.62
C GLY A 187 19.13 5.26 6.60
N GLY A 188 19.02 3.93 6.68
CA GLY A 188 20.15 3.00 6.82
C GLY A 188 21.09 2.87 5.62
N GLY A 189 20.94 3.72 4.60
CA GLY A 189 21.77 3.76 3.40
C GLY A 189 21.77 2.45 2.61
N VAL A 190 22.76 2.28 1.73
CA VAL A 190 22.86 1.12 0.81
C VAL A 190 22.97 -0.25 1.50
N LYS A 191 23.28 -0.28 2.81
CA LYS A 191 23.37 -1.51 3.61
C LYS A 191 22.05 -1.91 4.25
N ALA A 192 21.03 -1.04 4.22
CA ALA A 192 19.72 -1.36 4.75
C ALA A 192 19.17 -2.64 4.08
N PRO A 193 18.61 -3.60 4.85
CA PRO A 193 18.00 -4.79 4.28
C PRO A 193 16.82 -4.44 3.36
N VAL A 194 16.17 -3.31 3.57
CA VAL A 194 15.01 -2.86 2.79
C VAL A 194 15.26 -1.49 2.17
N THR A 195 15.07 -1.39 0.86
CA THR A 195 15.02 -0.11 0.13
C THR A 195 13.59 0.17 -0.29
N ILE A 196 13.11 1.36 0.05
CA ILE A 196 11.81 1.91 -0.34
C ILE A 196 12.08 3.02 -1.34
N ILE A 197 11.52 2.89 -2.55
CA ILE A 197 11.59 3.92 -3.58
C ILE A 197 10.22 4.54 -3.69
N GLU A 198 10.13 5.85 -3.54
CA GLU A 198 8.90 6.61 -3.64
C GLU A 198 8.91 7.47 -4.91
N PHE A 199 7.93 7.27 -5.79
CA PHE A 199 7.57 8.22 -6.85
C PHE A 199 6.47 9.13 -6.33
N SER A 200 6.76 10.43 -6.27
CA SER A 200 5.90 11.40 -5.59
C SER A 200 5.74 12.70 -6.35
N ASP A 201 4.78 13.50 -5.91
CA ASP A 201 4.40 14.76 -6.52
C ASP A 201 4.02 15.76 -5.42
N TYR A 202 4.71 16.90 -5.37
CA TYR A 202 4.54 17.91 -4.33
C TYR A 202 3.16 18.59 -4.31
N GLN A 203 2.36 18.54 -5.38
CA GLN A 203 0.98 19.03 -5.41
C GLN A 203 -0.07 17.93 -5.16
N CYS A 204 0.33 16.66 -5.16
CA CYS A 204 -0.61 15.56 -4.99
C CYS A 204 -1.07 15.44 -3.52
N PRO A 205 -2.36 15.56 -3.22
CA PRO A 205 -2.87 15.45 -1.84
C PRO A 205 -2.68 14.05 -1.25
N PHE A 206 -2.64 13.02 -2.09
CA PHE A 206 -2.32 11.66 -1.63
C PHE A 206 -0.84 11.52 -1.26
N CYS A 207 0.08 12.19 -1.95
CA CYS A 207 1.49 12.19 -1.57
C CYS A 207 1.67 12.81 -0.18
N LYS A 208 1.04 13.98 0.07
CA LYS A 208 1.02 14.59 1.41
C LYS A 208 0.47 13.65 2.47
N ARG A 209 -0.59 12.89 2.18
CA ARG A 209 -1.14 11.91 3.13
C ARG A 209 -0.19 10.74 3.37
N ALA A 210 0.54 10.29 2.35
CA ALA A 210 1.47 9.17 2.50
C ALA A 210 2.70 9.51 3.36
N GLU A 211 3.06 10.79 3.48
CA GLU A 211 4.13 11.23 4.38
C GLU A 211 3.94 10.73 5.83
N ASP A 212 2.70 10.63 6.32
CA ASP A 212 2.43 10.09 7.66
C ASP A 212 2.86 8.62 7.78
N SER A 213 2.50 7.80 6.78
CA SER A 213 2.90 6.39 6.71
C SER A 213 4.42 6.26 6.55
N VAL A 214 5.03 7.05 5.65
CA VAL A 214 6.48 7.03 5.38
C VAL A 214 7.25 7.44 6.63
N ASN A 215 6.86 8.52 7.31
CA ASN A 215 7.54 8.96 8.54
C ASN A 215 7.40 7.93 9.66
N LYS A 216 6.23 7.29 9.81
CA LYS A 216 6.05 6.18 10.75
C LYS A 216 6.92 4.97 10.40
N VAL A 217 7.08 4.63 9.11
CA VAL A 217 8.02 3.59 8.65
C VAL A 217 9.46 3.94 9.03
N MET A 218 9.93 5.14 8.66
CA MET A 218 11.31 5.56 8.95
C MET A 218 11.60 5.56 10.45
N THR A 219 10.63 5.95 11.28
CA THR A 219 10.75 5.96 12.74
C THR A 219 10.76 4.54 13.32
N THR A 220 9.89 3.65 12.80
CA THR A 220 9.74 2.28 13.33
C THR A 220 10.93 1.39 12.99
N TYR A 221 11.47 1.51 11.78
CA TYR A 221 12.49 0.60 11.27
C TYR A 221 13.92 1.17 11.34
N GLY A 222 14.09 2.49 11.41
CA GLY A 222 15.39 3.15 11.50
C GLY A 222 16.35 2.68 10.40
N ASP A 223 17.56 2.25 10.78
CA ASP A 223 18.59 1.81 9.84
C ASP A 223 18.26 0.52 9.08
N LYS A 224 17.14 -0.14 9.38
CA LYS A 224 16.69 -1.30 8.59
C LYS A 224 16.08 -0.89 7.25
N VAL A 225 15.71 0.38 7.09
CA VAL A 225 15.11 0.92 5.87
C VAL A 225 15.93 2.06 5.30
N ARG A 226 15.99 2.10 3.97
CA ARG A 226 16.49 3.24 3.18
C ARG A 226 15.33 3.75 2.33
N LEU A 227 15.03 5.04 2.42
CA LEU A 227 14.08 5.71 1.52
C LEU A 227 14.84 6.42 0.41
N VAL A 228 14.36 6.28 -0.82
CA VAL A 228 14.84 6.97 -2.03
C VAL A 228 13.68 7.70 -2.67
N TYR A 229 13.82 9.00 -2.93
CA TYR A 229 12.79 9.82 -3.56
C TYR A 229 12.99 9.93 -5.07
N ARG A 230 11.91 9.83 -5.85
CA ARG A 230 11.85 10.00 -7.31
C ARG A 230 10.78 11.02 -7.66
N ASP A 231 11.14 12.00 -8.48
CA ASP A 231 10.19 13.02 -8.92
C ASP A 231 9.21 12.44 -9.95
N TYR A 232 7.90 12.58 -9.71
CA TYR A 232 6.87 12.18 -10.66
C TYR A 232 5.76 13.24 -10.77
N PRO A 233 6.10 14.49 -11.16
CA PRO A 233 5.12 15.55 -11.27
C PRO A 233 4.10 15.23 -12.36
N LEU A 234 2.83 15.14 -11.98
CA LEU A 234 1.74 14.75 -12.86
C LEU A 234 1.34 15.93 -13.78
N PRO A 235 0.92 15.68 -15.04
CA PRO A 235 0.61 16.74 -16.00
C PRO A 235 -0.48 17.73 -15.56
N MET A 236 -1.44 17.30 -14.73
CA MET A 236 -2.50 18.15 -14.18
C MET A 236 -2.05 19.02 -13.00
N HIS A 237 -0.83 18.84 -12.51
CA HIS A 237 -0.26 19.57 -11.38
C HIS A 237 0.80 20.57 -11.88
N SER A 238 0.34 21.77 -12.25
CA SER A 238 1.17 22.79 -12.90
C SER A 238 2.37 23.29 -12.08
N MET A 239 2.30 23.27 -10.75
CA MET A 239 3.36 23.66 -9.83
C MET A 239 4.21 22.47 -9.33
N ALA A 240 3.83 21.22 -9.60
CA ALA A 240 4.59 20.05 -9.12
C ALA A 240 5.99 20.00 -9.72
N ARG A 241 6.13 20.27 -11.03
CA ARG A 241 7.44 20.31 -11.69
C ARG A 241 8.31 21.47 -11.17
N PRO A 242 7.83 22.73 -11.09
CA PRO A 242 8.59 23.79 -10.41
C PRO A 242 9.03 23.44 -8.99
N ALA A 243 8.17 22.79 -8.19
CA ALA A 243 8.52 22.34 -6.84
C ALA A 243 9.59 21.23 -6.85
N SER A 244 9.55 20.32 -7.84
CA SER A 244 10.57 19.27 -8.03
C SER A 244 11.94 19.88 -8.37
N GLU A 245 11.98 20.86 -9.29
CA GLU A 245 13.21 21.61 -9.61
C GLU A 245 13.76 22.33 -8.38
N ALA A 246 12.90 22.97 -7.60
CA ALA A 246 13.26 23.63 -6.35
C ALA A 246 13.82 22.64 -5.31
N ALA A 247 13.20 21.48 -5.15
CA ALA A 247 13.70 20.43 -4.27
C ALA A 247 15.08 19.90 -4.72
N ALA A 248 15.29 19.74 -6.02
CA ALA A 248 16.60 19.37 -6.56
C ALA A 248 17.66 20.46 -6.32
N CYS A 249 17.30 21.75 -6.42
CA CYS A 249 18.18 22.85 -6.04
C CYS A 249 18.52 22.86 -4.54
N ALA A 250 17.57 22.49 -3.67
CA ALA A 250 17.83 22.29 -2.25
C ALA A 250 18.75 21.08 -1.99
N ASN A 251 18.60 20.00 -2.77
CA ASN A 251 19.48 18.83 -2.71
C ASN A 251 20.92 19.18 -3.06
N ALA A 252 21.14 20.04 -4.07
CA ALA A 252 22.47 20.52 -4.45
C ALA A 252 23.19 21.29 -3.32
N GLN A 253 22.45 21.75 -2.32
CA GLN A 253 22.98 22.40 -1.12
C GLN A 253 22.88 21.51 0.15
N GLY A 254 22.53 20.23 0.00
CA GLY A 254 22.49 19.25 1.09
C GLY A 254 21.28 19.35 2.02
N LYS A 255 20.21 20.08 1.65
CA LYS A 255 19.00 20.25 2.47
C LYS A 255 17.73 19.75 1.79
N PHE A 256 17.82 18.63 1.06
CA PHE A 256 16.67 18.08 0.35
C PHE A 256 15.51 17.77 1.30
N TRP A 257 15.77 17.07 2.41
CA TRP A 257 14.71 16.54 3.28
C TRP A 257 13.99 17.63 4.08
N GLU A 258 14.71 18.66 4.51
CA GLU A 258 14.14 19.83 5.17
C GLU A 258 13.27 20.63 4.20
N TYR A 259 13.74 20.82 2.96
CA TYR A 259 12.98 21.52 1.94
C TYR A 259 11.76 20.71 1.46
N HIS A 260 11.92 19.40 1.29
CA HIS A 260 10.86 18.45 0.95
C HIS A 260 9.71 18.50 1.96
N ALA A 261 10.02 18.44 3.26
CA ALA A 261 9.01 18.57 4.31
C ALA A 261 8.29 19.93 4.24
N LYS A 262 9.05 21.01 4.03
CA LYS A 262 8.51 22.37 3.88
C LYS A 262 7.57 22.51 2.69
N LEU A 263 7.88 21.90 1.55
CA LEU A 263 7.00 21.88 0.36
C LEU A 263 5.67 21.18 0.67
N PHE A 264 5.73 20.01 1.30
CA PHE A 264 4.54 19.26 1.66
C PHE A 264 3.68 19.97 2.71
N ASP A 265 4.29 20.67 3.67
CA ASP A 265 3.56 21.51 4.63
C ASP A 265 2.86 22.72 3.99
N ASN A 266 3.27 23.10 2.77
CA ASN A 266 2.76 24.26 2.05
C ASN A 266 2.24 23.90 0.65
N GLN A 267 1.67 22.70 0.49
CA GLN A 267 1.30 22.10 -0.80
C GLN A 267 0.39 22.97 -1.70
N THR A 268 -0.37 23.92 -1.14
CA THR A 268 -1.25 24.84 -1.89
C THR A 268 -0.55 26.13 -2.36
N ALA A 269 0.67 26.40 -1.90
CA ALA A 269 1.41 27.64 -2.12
C ALA A 269 2.80 27.37 -2.71
N LEU A 270 2.84 26.84 -3.93
CA LEU A 270 4.07 26.41 -4.61
C LEU A 270 4.49 27.34 -5.76
N GLN A 271 4.04 28.60 -5.72
CA GLN A 271 4.48 29.62 -6.68
C GLN A 271 5.96 29.97 -6.45
N GLU A 272 6.64 30.47 -7.48
CA GLU A 272 8.10 30.67 -7.44
C GLU A 272 8.56 31.56 -6.26
N ASP A 273 7.82 32.62 -5.92
CA ASP A 273 8.12 33.49 -4.78
C ASP A 273 8.08 32.70 -3.45
N LYS A 274 7.12 31.78 -3.32
CA LYS A 274 7.00 30.89 -2.17
C LYS A 274 8.12 29.86 -2.12
N LEU A 275 8.48 29.26 -3.25
CA LEU A 275 9.59 28.32 -3.32
C LEU A 275 10.91 28.96 -2.84
N LYS A 276 11.18 30.20 -3.25
CA LYS A 276 12.35 30.98 -2.79
C LYS A 276 12.25 31.34 -1.31
N GLN A 277 11.07 31.76 -0.85
CA GLN A 277 10.83 32.02 0.58
C GLN A 277 11.11 30.77 1.43
N TYR A 278 10.59 29.62 1.03
CA TYR A 278 10.81 28.35 1.74
C TYR A 278 12.28 27.96 1.77
N ALA A 279 13.05 28.31 0.73
CA ALA A 279 14.46 27.99 0.67
C ALA A 279 15.22 28.78 1.74
N LYS A 280 14.89 30.07 1.87
CA LYS A 280 15.38 30.92 2.95
C LYS A 280 14.96 30.40 4.32
N ASP A 281 13.72 29.98 4.51
CA ASP A 281 13.19 29.47 5.79
C ASP A 281 13.96 28.24 6.29
N VAL A 282 14.38 27.34 5.39
CA VAL A 282 15.20 26.16 5.75
C VAL A 282 16.70 26.46 5.75
N GLY A 283 17.09 27.73 5.58
CA GLY A 283 18.47 28.21 5.65
C GLY A 283 19.34 27.80 4.46
N LEU A 284 18.80 27.74 3.25
CA LEU A 284 19.57 27.63 2.02
C LEU A 284 20.22 28.98 1.66
N ASP A 285 21.31 28.94 0.91
CA ASP A 285 21.88 30.13 0.28
C ASP A 285 20.92 30.60 -0.81
N SER A 286 20.25 31.72 -0.56
CA SER A 286 19.22 32.25 -1.45
C SER A 286 19.76 32.62 -2.82
N ALA A 287 20.98 33.16 -2.91
CA ALA A 287 21.56 33.55 -4.20
C ALA A 287 21.83 32.31 -5.08
N LYS A 288 22.43 31.26 -4.49
CA LYS A 288 22.66 29.98 -5.20
C LYS A 288 21.35 29.29 -5.56
N PHE A 289 20.36 29.34 -4.67
CA PHE A 289 19.05 28.73 -4.90
C PHE A 289 18.31 29.43 -6.05
N ASP A 290 18.26 30.77 -6.04
CA ASP A 290 17.60 31.56 -7.06
C ASP A 290 18.23 31.34 -8.44
N GLU A 291 19.57 31.30 -8.51
CA GLU A 291 20.30 31.00 -9.73
C GLU A 291 19.97 29.59 -10.26
N CYS A 292 19.96 28.59 -9.37
CA CYS A 292 19.61 27.21 -9.73
C CYS A 292 18.17 27.12 -10.26
N LEU A 293 17.22 27.71 -9.55
CA LEU A 293 15.80 27.65 -9.91
C LEU A 293 15.52 28.37 -11.24
N ALA A 294 16.21 29.47 -11.51
CA ALA A 294 16.09 30.19 -12.78
C ALA A 294 16.64 29.39 -13.97
N LYS A 295 17.76 28.68 -13.78
CA LYS A 295 18.40 27.88 -14.83
C LYS A 295 17.74 26.52 -15.08
N LYS A 296 17.01 25.99 -14.10
CA LYS A 296 16.34 24.67 -14.15
C LYS A 296 17.27 23.53 -14.61
N PRO A 297 18.44 23.36 -13.97
CA PRO A 297 19.46 22.41 -14.42
C PRO A 297 19.08 20.94 -14.16
N HIS A 298 17.93 20.67 -13.52
CA HIS A 298 17.52 19.32 -13.11
C HIS A 298 16.39 18.76 -13.97
N LYS A 299 16.00 19.46 -15.04
CA LYS A 299 14.95 19.05 -15.96
C LYS A 299 15.14 17.62 -16.48
N GLU A 300 16.34 17.28 -16.94
CA GLU A 300 16.64 15.97 -17.52
C GLU A 300 16.56 14.86 -16.46
N ALA A 301 16.94 15.14 -15.21
CA ALA A 301 16.84 14.19 -14.12
C ALA A 301 15.38 13.89 -13.76
N ILE A 302 14.53 14.92 -13.73
CA ILE A 302 13.08 14.81 -13.49
C ILE A 302 12.40 14.09 -14.66
N ASP A 303 12.74 14.44 -15.91
CA ASP A 303 12.22 13.75 -17.10
C ASP A 303 12.59 12.27 -17.10
N LYS A 304 13.82 11.96 -16.66
CA LYS A 304 14.27 10.58 -16.48
C LYS A 304 13.48 9.85 -15.40
N ASP A 305 13.13 10.50 -14.29
CA ASP A 305 12.30 9.88 -13.25
C ASP A 305 10.90 9.56 -13.73
N ILE A 306 10.28 10.48 -14.46
CA ILE A 306 8.99 10.25 -15.10
C ILE A 306 9.09 9.08 -16.09
N ALA A 307 10.11 9.06 -16.95
CA ALA A 307 10.30 7.99 -17.93
C ALA A 307 10.54 6.62 -17.26
N ASP A 308 11.37 6.57 -16.22
CA ASP A 308 11.64 5.34 -15.47
C ASP A 308 10.39 4.87 -14.73
N GLY A 309 9.64 5.78 -14.09
CA GLY A 309 8.37 5.47 -13.42
C GLY A 309 7.35 4.86 -14.38
N ASN A 310 7.16 5.44 -15.56
CA ASN A 310 6.28 4.89 -16.59
C ASN A 310 6.71 3.46 -17.00
N LYS A 311 8.02 3.23 -17.17
CA LYS A 311 8.55 1.90 -17.51
C LYS A 311 8.31 0.84 -16.43
N VAL A 312 8.22 1.24 -15.17
CA VAL A 312 7.95 0.32 -14.05
C VAL A 312 6.49 0.32 -13.60
N GLY A 313 5.61 0.90 -14.43
CA GLY A 313 4.16 0.83 -14.25
C GLY A 313 3.56 1.91 -13.35
N VAL A 314 4.32 2.95 -12.97
CA VAL A 314 3.77 4.11 -12.28
C VAL A 314 2.84 4.86 -13.22
N ASN A 315 1.58 5.00 -12.83
CA ASN A 315 0.54 5.73 -13.56
C ASN A 315 -0.16 6.79 -12.70
N GLY A 316 0.30 6.98 -11.46
CA GLY A 316 -0.22 7.93 -10.49
C GLY A 316 0.70 8.02 -9.27
N THR A 317 0.46 8.99 -8.40
CA THR A 317 1.28 9.21 -7.20
C THR A 317 0.43 9.24 -5.92
N PRO A 318 0.99 8.83 -4.78
CA PRO A 318 2.33 8.25 -4.64
C PRO A 318 2.34 6.79 -5.12
N ALA A 319 3.49 6.33 -5.59
CA ALA A 319 3.75 4.93 -5.86
C ALA A 319 5.06 4.52 -5.17
N PHE A 320 5.06 3.36 -4.52
CA PHE A 320 6.22 2.87 -3.78
C PHE A 320 6.71 1.54 -4.34
N PHE A 321 8.00 1.29 -4.20
CA PHE A 321 8.61 -0.02 -4.45
C PHE A 321 9.44 -0.40 -3.24
N ILE A 322 9.05 -1.45 -2.52
CA ILE A 322 9.78 -1.98 -1.37
C ILE A 322 10.56 -3.21 -1.83
N ASN A 323 11.87 -3.09 -2.00
CA ASN A 323 12.70 -4.09 -2.68
C ASN A 323 12.09 -4.57 -4.02
N GLY A 324 11.46 -3.64 -4.74
CA GLY A 324 10.80 -3.91 -6.02
C GLY A 324 9.34 -4.38 -5.94
N ARG A 325 8.80 -4.68 -4.74
CA ARG A 325 7.37 -4.96 -4.55
C ARG A 325 6.59 -3.65 -4.60
N MET A 326 5.71 -3.50 -5.59
CA MET A 326 4.98 -2.26 -5.82
C MET A 326 3.84 -2.08 -4.80
N ILE A 327 3.67 -0.85 -4.31
CA ILE A 327 2.50 -0.38 -3.56
C ILE A 327 1.97 0.86 -4.27
N SER A 328 0.71 0.81 -4.68
CA SER A 328 0.07 1.94 -5.36
C SER A 328 -0.77 2.78 -4.39
N GLY A 329 -0.57 4.10 -4.45
CA GLY A 329 -1.33 5.07 -3.68
C GLY A 329 -0.87 5.23 -2.23
N ALA A 330 -1.54 6.17 -1.55
CA ALA A 330 -1.28 6.46 -0.14
C ALA A 330 -1.93 5.40 0.77
N GLN A 331 -1.22 4.29 0.93
CA GLN A 331 -1.60 3.16 1.78
C GLN A 331 -1.27 3.42 3.27
N PRO A 332 -2.01 2.76 4.18
CA PRO A 332 -1.73 2.87 5.62
C PRO A 332 -0.40 2.18 5.98
N PHE A 333 0.19 2.60 7.10
CA PHE A 333 1.45 2.05 7.63
C PHE A 333 1.47 0.52 7.71
N GLU A 334 0.33 -0.09 8.04
CA GLU A 334 0.19 -1.53 8.21
C GLU A 334 0.53 -2.29 6.93
N LYS A 335 0.19 -1.74 5.75
CA LYS A 335 0.55 -2.36 4.46
C LYS A 335 2.04 -2.28 4.18
N PHE A 336 2.68 -1.15 4.51
CA PHE A 336 4.15 -1.04 4.42
C PHE A 336 4.82 -2.02 5.38
N LYS A 337 4.31 -2.10 6.62
CA LYS A 337 4.85 -2.97 7.67
C LYS A 337 4.82 -4.43 7.26
N GLU A 338 3.70 -4.92 6.74
CA GLU A 338 3.56 -6.28 6.20
C GLU A 338 4.71 -6.61 5.22
N ILE A 339 4.90 -5.77 4.21
CA ILE A 339 5.90 -5.99 3.16
C ILE A 339 7.33 -5.85 3.71
N ILE A 340 7.60 -4.87 4.56
CA ILE A 340 8.93 -4.64 5.15
C ILE A 340 9.33 -5.82 6.04
N ASP A 341 8.42 -6.33 6.86
CA ASP A 341 8.69 -7.47 7.74
C ASP A 341 8.97 -8.75 6.93
N ASP A 342 8.20 -9.00 5.87
CA ASP A 342 8.45 -10.10 4.93
C ASP A 342 9.87 -10.03 4.35
N GLU A 343 10.28 -8.85 3.85
CA GLU A 343 11.60 -8.64 3.24
C GLU A 343 12.75 -8.83 4.25
N ILE A 344 12.57 -8.38 5.49
CA ILE A 344 13.54 -8.57 6.56
C ILE A 344 13.64 -10.05 6.93
N ALA A 345 12.52 -10.76 7.01
CA ALA A 345 12.49 -12.19 7.31
C ALA A 345 13.16 -13.02 6.19
N ALA A 346 12.87 -12.69 4.92
CA ALA A 346 13.46 -13.37 3.77
C ALA A 346 15.00 -13.23 3.74
N LYS A 347 15.54 -12.04 4.01
CA LYS A 347 16.99 -11.83 4.07
C LYS A 347 17.69 -12.61 5.18
N LYS A 348 17.05 -12.77 6.34
CA LYS A 348 17.58 -13.61 7.44
C LYS A 348 17.71 -15.07 7.07
N THR A 349 16.79 -15.59 6.25
CA THR A 349 16.81 -16.99 5.80
C THR A 349 17.85 -17.25 4.70
N ALA A 350 18.26 -16.20 3.98
CA ALA A 350 19.23 -16.27 2.90
C ALA A 350 20.69 -16.00 3.33
N SER A 351 20.93 -15.60 4.59
CA SER A 351 22.25 -15.30 5.16
C SER A 351 22.75 -16.43 6.04
#